data_AF-A0A820IEE1-F1
#
_entry.id   AF-A0A820IEE1-F1
#
_cell.length_a   1.000
_cell.length_b   1.000
_cell.length_c   1.000
_cell.angle_alpha   90.00
_cell.angle_beta   90.00
_cell.angle_gamma   90.00
#
_symmetry.space_group_name_H-M   'P 1'
#
loop_
_entity.id
_entity.type
_entity.pdbx_description
1 polymer ?
#
loop_
_entity_poly.entity_id
_entity_poly.type
_entity_poly.pdbx_seq_one_letter_code
_entity_poly.pdbx_strand_id
1 'polypeptide(L)' 'AAARNICAALGEGAVADRTCRDWFKRFREGDMSLEDRPRSGRPIESDIERLKVLIEDNPRLTTREL' A
#
# COMPACT_ATOMS: atom_id res chain seq x y z
N ALA A 1 16.64 -13.38 -17.59
CA ALA A 1 15.76 -12.31 -17.08
C ALA A 1 15.49 -12.57 -15.60
N ALA A 2 15.37 -11.52 -14.78
CA ALA A 2 15.17 -11.65 -13.34
C ALA A 2 13.98 -12.54 -12.97
N ALA A 3 12.86 -12.42 -13.70
CA ALA A 3 11.67 -13.24 -13.49
C ALA A 3 11.95 -14.75 -13.56
N ARG A 4 12.79 -15.21 -14.51
CA ARG A 4 13.15 -16.63 -14.62
C ARG A 4 13.96 -17.11 -13.42
N ASN A 5 14.92 -16.30 -12.97
CA ASN A 5 15.76 -16.66 -11.82
C ASN A 5 14.95 -16.70 -10.53
N ILE A 6 14.02 -15.75 -10.36
CA ILE A 6 13.12 -15.70 -9.21
C ILE A 6 12.16 -16.89 -9.23
N CYS A 7 11.52 -17.19 -10.37
CA CYS A 7 10.63 -18.35 -10.47
C CYS A 7 11.38 -19.69 -10.30
N ALA A 8 12.64 -19.78 -10.74
CA ALA A 8 13.46 -20.97 -10.50
C ALA A 8 13.78 -21.18 -9.02
N ALA A 9 13.88 -20.11 -8.23
CA ALA A 9 14.20 -20.17 -6.80
C ALA A 9 12.96 -20.29 -5.89
N LEU A 10 11.86 -19.63 -6.26
CA LEU A 10 10.66 -19.48 -5.40
C LEU A 10 9.43 -20.24 -5.91
N GLY A 11 9.53 -20.86 -7.09
CA GLY A 11 8.44 -21.59 -7.72
C GLY A 11 7.85 -20.88 -8.93
N GLU A 12 7.22 -21.66 -9.80
CA GLU A 12 6.55 -21.15 -10.98
C GLU A 12 5.41 -20.20 -10.59
N GLY A 13 5.33 -19.05 -11.26
CA GLY A 13 4.34 -18.01 -10.95
C GLY A 13 4.69 -17.09 -9.78
N ALA A 14 5.86 -17.25 -9.14
CA ALA A 14 6.30 -16.37 -8.05
C ALA A 14 6.35 -14.88 -8.43
N VAL A 15 6.70 -14.58 -9.69
CA VAL A 15 6.69 -13.21 -10.21
C VAL A 15 6.37 -13.16 -11.70
N ALA A 16 5.60 -12.15 -12.11
CA ALA A 16 5.37 -11.86 -13.52
C ALA A 16 6.53 -11.05 -14.13
N ASP A 17 6.80 -11.23 -15.42
CA ASP A 17 7.86 -10.47 -16.12
C ASP A 17 7.61 -8.95 -16.06
N ARG A 18 6.33 -8.54 -16.12
CA ARG A 18 5.92 -7.13 -15.96
C ARG A 18 6.37 -6.56 -14.61
N THR A 19 6.14 -7.29 -13.52
CA THR A 19 6.52 -6.88 -12.17
C THR A 19 8.02 -6.65 -12.08
N CYS A 20 8.83 -7.56 -12.65
CA CYS A 20 10.28 -7.35 -12.70
C CYS A 20 10.65 -6.06 -13.46
N ARG A 21 10.06 -5.82 -14.64
CA ARG A 21 10.35 -4.59 -15.41
C ARG A 21 9.99 -3.31 -14.64
N ASP A 22 8.85 -3.30 -13.94
CA ASP A 22 8.41 -2.15 -13.15
C ASP A 22 9.37 -1.88 -11.98
N TRP A 23 9.85 -2.91 -11.29
CA TRP A 23 10.90 -2.79 -10.26
C TRP A 23 12.22 -2.27 -10.82
N PHE A 24 12.69 -2.83 -11.95
CA PHE A 24 13.92 -2.35 -12.60
C PHE A 24 13.81 -0.88 -13.03
N LYS A 25 12.63 -0.41 -13.42
CA LYS A 25 12.39 1.02 -13.71
C LYS A 25 12.57 1.86 -12.43
N ARG A 26 11.94 1.48 -11.32
CA ARG A 26 12.07 2.18 -10.03
C ARG A 26 13.54 2.26 -9.56
N PHE A 27 14.25 1.15 -9.65
CA PHE A 27 15.66 1.10 -9.26
C PHE A 27 16.55 2.00 -10.12
N ARG A 28 16.27 2.13 -11.42
CA ARG A 28 16.99 3.08 -12.30
C ARG A 28 16.70 4.54 -11.95
N GLU A 29 15.53 4.82 -11.39
CA GLU A 29 15.16 6.15 -10.89
C GLU A 29 15.75 6.46 -9.50
N GLY A 30 16.52 5.52 -8.91
CA GLY A 30 17.15 5.67 -7.60
C GLY A 30 16.24 5.32 -6.41
N ASP A 31 14.99 4.92 -6.66
CA ASP A 31 14.08 4.43 -5.62
C ASP A 31 14.39 2.95 -5.33
N MET A 32 15.19 2.72 -4.29
CA MET A 32 15.54 1.39 -3.78
C MET A 32 14.59 0.90 -2.68
N SER A 33 13.51 1.63 -2.38
CA SER A 33 12.54 1.22 -1.35
C SER A 33 11.76 -0.01 -1.80
N LEU A 34 11.77 -1.05 -0.96
CA LEU A 34 10.98 -2.26 -1.16
C LEU A 34 9.53 -2.11 -0.66
N GLU A 35 9.24 -1.01 0.04
CA GLU A 35 7.91 -0.74 0.57
C GLU A 35 6.91 -0.47 -0.55
N ASP A 36 5.67 -0.86 -0.30
CA ASP A 36 4.55 -0.48 -1.13
C ASP A 36 4.35 1.02 -1.06
N ARG A 37 4.25 1.65 -2.24
CA ARG A 37 3.83 3.05 -2.30
C ARG A 37 2.38 3.16 -1.82
N PRO A 38 1.99 4.31 -1.25
CA PRO A 38 0.59 4.62 -0.96
C PRO A 38 -0.29 4.25 -2.15
N ARG A 39 -1.22 3.32 -1.93
CA ARG A 39 -2.14 2.89 -2.98
C ARG A 39 -3.20 3.97 -3.13
N SER A 40 -3.42 4.42 -4.37
CA SER A 40 -4.55 5.30 -4.67
C SER A 40 -5.86 4.60 -4.30
N GLY A 41 -6.74 5.26 -3.57
CA GLY A 41 -8.00 4.67 -3.14
C GLY A 41 -8.49 5.26 -1.82
N ARG A 42 -8.84 4.38 -0.86
CA ARG A 42 -9.35 4.78 0.45
C ARG A 42 -8.38 5.76 1.13
N PRO A 43 -8.88 6.86 1.72
CA PRO A 43 -8.06 7.73 2.55
C PRO A 43 -7.31 6.90 3.60
N ILE A 44 -5.99 7.13 3.68
CA ILE A 44 -5.10 6.39 4.60
C ILE A 44 -5.39 6.77 6.05
N GLU A 45 -5.85 8.00 6.28
CA GLU A 45 -6.22 8.50 7.59
C GLU A 45 -7.67 8.99 7.53
N SER A 46 -8.55 8.24 8.21
CA SER A 46 -9.62 8.91 8.93
C SER A 46 -8.96 9.64 10.08
N ASP A 47 -9.31 10.90 10.34
CA ASP A 47 -8.82 11.64 11.52
C ASP A 47 -9.45 11.05 12.79
N ILE A 48 -8.91 9.91 13.22
CA ILE A 48 -9.43 9.10 14.32
C ILE A 48 -9.38 9.90 15.62
N GLU A 49 -8.36 10.73 15.81
CA GLU A 49 -8.25 11.57 17.00
C GLU A 49 -9.34 12.62 17.05
N ARG A 50 -9.65 13.29 15.93
CA ARG A 50 -10.79 14.20 15.86
C ARG A 50 -12.13 13.50 16.07
N LEU A 51 -12.30 12.29 15.53
CA LEU A 51 -13.51 11.48 15.74
C LEU A 51 -13.66 11.07 17.22
N LYS A 52 -12.56 10.70 17.89
CA LYS A 52 -12.58 10.39 19.33
C LYS A 52 -13.03 11.60 20.15
N VAL A 53 -12.47 12.78 19.89
CA VAL A 53 -12.86 14.02 20.60
C VAL A 53 -14.35 14.30 20.44
N LEU A 54 -14.91 14.14 19.23
CA LEU A 54 -16.35 14.34 18.98
C LEU A 54 -17.22 13.33 19.74
N ILE A 55 -16.82 12.07 19.79
CA ILE A 55 -17.56 11.01 20.50
C ILE A 55 -17.45 11.18 22.02
N GLU A 56 -16.30 11.61 22.54
CA GLU A 56 -16.11 11.90 23.96
C GLU A 56 -16.95 13.10 24.42
N ASP A 57 -17.04 14.15 23.59
CA ASP A 57 -17.86 15.33 23.88
C ASP A 57 -19.37 15.02 23.81
N ASN A 58 -19.79 14.23 22.81
CA ASN A 58 -21.18 13.77 22.70
C ASN A 58 -21.28 12.28 22.31
N PRO A 59 -21.40 11.38 23.30
CA PRO A 59 -21.49 9.93 23.07
C PRO A 59 -22.75 9.47 22.34
N ARG A 60 -23.74 10.36 22.11
CA ARG A 60 -24.98 10.05 21.39
C ARG A 60 -24.89 10.33 19.89
N LEU A 61 -23.77 10.87 19.41
CA LEU A 61 -23.51 11.07 17.99
C LEU A 61 -23.69 9.77 17.22
N THR A 62 -24.52 9.83 16.19
CA THR A 62 -24.69 8.72 15.25
C THR A 62 -23.69 8.83 14.12
N THR A 63 -23.40 7.72 13.45
CA THR A 63 -22.54 7.70 12.25
C THR A 63 -23.05 8.60 11.12
N ARG A 64 -24.33 8.98 11.14
CA ARG A 64 -24.93 9.89 10.14
C ARG A 64 -24.65 11.37 10.44
N GLU A 65 -24.36 11.69 11.70
CA GLU A 65 -24.08 13.05 12.18
C GLU A 65 -22.57 13.34 12.23
N LEU A 66 -21.74 12.28 12.24
CA LEU A 66 -20.28 12.32 12.05
C LEU A 66 -19.92 12.48 10.57
#